data_AF-A0A968KPG1-F1
#
_entry.id   AF-A0A968KPG1-F1
#
_cell.length_a   1.000
_cell.length_b   1.000
_cell.length_c   1.000
_cell.angle_alpha   90.00
_cell.angle_beta   90.00
_cell.angle_gamma   90.00
#
_symmetry.space_group_name_H-M   'P 1'
#
loop_
_entity.id
_entity.type
_entity.pdbx_description
1 polymer ?
#
loop_
_entity_poly.entity_id
_entity_poly.type
_entity_poly.pdbx_seq_one_letter_code
_entity_poly.pdbx_strand_id
1 'polypeptide(L)' 'GLDTVLDDSLAEQPDIYFEGGDHEALVHVSSEQFQELMADAEHGRFSHHS' A
#
# COMPACT_ATOMS: atom_id res chain seq x y z
N GLY A 1 -3.90 5.21 -15.54
CA GLY A 1 -4.04 4.71 -14.17
C GLY A 1 -5.29 5.28 -13.54
N LEU A 2 -5.53 4.95 -12.28
CA LEU A 2 -6.47 5.67 -11.43
C LEU A 2 -5.66 6.66 -10.57
N ASP A 3 -6.23 7.83 -10.28
CA ASP A 3 -5.65 8.73 -9.30
C ASP A 3 -5.59 8.01 -7.95
N THR A 4 -4.40 8.02 -7.34
CA THR A 4 -4.08 7.22 -6.16
C THR A 4 -3.52 8.12 -5.08
N VAL A 5 -4.03 7.95 -3.87
CA VAL A 5 -3.54 8.62 -2.66
C VAL A 5 -3.08 7.54 -1.69
N LEU A 6 -1.87 7.68 -1.15
CA LEU A 6 -1.26 6.77 -0.19
C LEU A 6 -1.15 7.42 1.18
N ASP A 7 -1.52 6.69 2.24
CA ASP A 7 -1.26 7.13 3.59
C ASP A 7 0.19 6.83 3.99
N ASP A 8 0.89 7.83 4.54
CA ASP A 8 2.30 7.71 4.94
C ASP A 8 2.53 6.57 5.94
N SER A 9 1.58 6.31 6.84
CA SER A 9 1.69 5.22 7.81
C SER A 9 1.72 3.84 7.16
N LEU A 10 1.12 3.69 5.97
CA LEU A 10 1.16 2.45 5.20
C LEU A 10 2.50 2.32 4.46
N ALA A 11 3.06 3.43 3.96
CA ALA A 11 4.37 3.44 3.30
C ALA A 11 5.52 3.02 4.23
N GLU A 12 5.35 3.22 5.54
CA GLU A 12 6.33 2.85 6.58
C GLU A 12 6.29 1.37 6.97
N GLN A 13 5.32 0.58 6.49
CA GLN A 13 5.23 -0.83 6.84
C GLN A 13 6.27 -1.68 6.09
N PRO A 14 6.89 -2.67 6.77
CA PRO A 14 7.92 -3.51 6.16
C PRO A 14 7.35 -4.49 5.13
N ASP A 15 6.10 -4.92 5.31
CA ASP A 15 5.41 -5.94 4.53
C ASP A 15 4.00 -5.48 4.20
N ILE A 16 3.62 -5.56 2.92
CA ILE A 16 2.30 -5.17 2.43
C ILE A 16 1.59 -6.37 1.81
N TYR A 17 0.30 -6.51 2.09
CA TYR A 17 -0.54 -7.61 1.61
C TYR A 17 -1.77 -7.09 0.90
N PHE A 18 -2.04 -7.60 -0.30
CA PHE A 18 -3.27 -7.34 -1.05
C PHE A 18 -4.12 -8.60 -1.14
N GLU A 19 -5.45 -8.45 -1.07
CA GLU A 19 -6.37 -9.54 -1.38
C GLU A 19 -6.43 -9.75 -2.90
N GLY A 20 -6.31 -11.01 -3.34
CA GLY A 20 -6.39 -11.37 -4.76
C GLY A 20 -7.80 -11.33 -5.36
N GLY A 21 -8.81 -10.99 -4.56
CA GLY A 21 -10.23 -10.97 -4.96
C GLY A 21 -10.95 -12.32 -4.88
N ASP A 22 -10.22 -13.42 -4.63
CA ASP A 22 -10.78 -14.75 -4.33
C ASP A 22 -10.95 -15.00 -2.81
N HIS A 23 -10.59 -14.02 -1.97
CA HIS A 23 -10.60 -14.06 -0.50
C HIS A 23 -9.81 -15.22 0.14
N GLU A 24 -9.00 -15.93 -0.65
CA GLU A 24 -8.21 -17.07 -0.19
C GLU A 24 -6.71 -16.83 -0.39
N ALA A 25 -6.35 -16.01 -1.38
CA ALA A 25 -4.98 -15.64 -1.67
C ALA A 25 -4.64 -14.22 -1.21
N LEU A 26 -3.49 -14.10 -0.54
CA LEU A 26 -2.83 -12.83 -0.25
C LEU A 26 -1.59 -12.68 -1.14
N VAL A 27 -1.48 -11.53 -1.80
CA VAL A 27 -0.26 -11.13 -2.52
C VAL A 27 0.62 -10.37 -1.55
N HIS A 28 1.77 -10.93 -1.21
CA HIS A 28 2.79 -10.27 -0.40
C HIS A 28 3.75 -9.49 -1.29
N VAL A 29 4.04 -8.25 -0.91
CA VAL A 29 5.05 -7.38 -1.52
C VAL A 29 5.91 -6.76 -0.44
N SER A 30 7.21 -6.60 -0.74
CA SER A 30 8.12 -5.90 0.16
C SER A 30 7.84 -4.40 0.17
N SER A 31 8.28 -3.71 1.22
CA SER A 31 8.25 -2.24 1.29
C SER A 31 8.88 -1.57 0.06
N GLU A 32 10.02 -2.07 -0.43
CA GLU A 32 10.70 -1.53 -1.62
C GLU A 32 9.83 -1.65 -2.88
N GLN A 33 9.26 -2.83 -3.13
CA GLN A 33 8.36 -3.05 -4.27
C GLN A 33 7.10 -2.19 -4.16
N PHE A 34 6.56 -2.03 -2.95
CA PHE A 34 5.40 -1.19 -2.71
C PHE A 34 5.70 0.29 -2.97
N GLN A 35 6.87 0.78 -2.56
CA GLN A 35 7.32 2.14 -2.86
C GLN A 35 7.47 2.38 -4.36
N GLU A 36 8.02 1.43 -5.11
CA GLU A 36 8.10 1.50 -6.57
C GLU A 36 6.72 1.53 -7.22
N LEU A 37 5.80 0.67 -6.75
CA LEU A 37 4.42 0.62 -7.23
C LEU A 37 3.65 1.92 -6.99
N MET A 38 3.96 2.63 -5.91
CA MET A 38 3.26 3.84 -5.46
C MET A 38 4.02 5.14 -5.78
N ALA A 39 5.09 5.09 -6.57
CA ALA A 39 6.00 6.22 -6.78
C ALA A 39 5.32 7.51 -7.30
N ASP A 40 4.21 7.38 -8.03
CA ASP A 40 3.44 8.50 -8.58
C ASP A 40 2.18 8.86 -7.75
N ALA A 41 1.95 8.20 -6.62
CA ALA A 41 0.80 8.48 -5.76
C ALA A 41 0.97 9.79 -4.98
N GLU A 42 -0.14 10.46 -4.68
CA GLU A 42 -0.12 11.57 -3.72
C GLU A 42 -0.03 11.01 -2.29
N HIS A 43 0.84 11.58 -1.46
CA HIS A 43 1.05 11.15 -0.09
C HIS A 43 0.34 12.06 0.91
N GLY A 44 -0.16 11.47 2.01
CA GLY A 44 -0.70 12.23 3.13
C GLY A 44 -0.93 11.40 4.38
N ARG A 45 -1.50 12.03 5.42
CA ARG A 45 -1.93 11.36 6.65
C ARG A 45 -3.41 11.59 6.84
N PHE A 46 -4.19 10.54 6.58
CA PHE A 46 -5.65 10.61 6.58
C PHE A 46 -6.30 9.39 7.26
N SER A 47 -5.50 8.42 7.69
CA SER A 47 -5.91 7.30 8.53
C SER A 47 -5.42 7.47 9.97
N HIS A 48 -6.06 6.74 10.89
CA HIS A 48 -5.67 6.70 12.29
C HIS A 48 -5.49 5.25 12.72
N HIS A 49 -4.36 4.94 13.34
CA HIS A 49 -4.04 3.64 13.90
C HIS A 49 -4.02 3.78 15.42
N SER A 50 -4.86 3.00 16.10
CA SER A 50 -4.99 2.97 17.57
C SER A 50 -4.22 1.81 18.19
#